data_AF-A0A1J5F3K4-F1
#
_entry.id   AF-A0A1J5F3K4-F1
#
_cell.length_a   1.000
_cell.length_b   1.000
_cell.length_c   1.000
_cell.angle_alpha   90.00
_cell.angle_beta   90.00
_cell.angle_gamma   90.00
#
_symmetry.space_group_name_H-M   'P 1'
#
loop_
_entity.id
_entity.type
_entity.pdbx_description
1 polymer ?
#
loop_
_entity_poly.entity_id
_entity_poly.type
_entity_poly.pdbx_seq_one_letter_code
_entity_poly.pdbx_strand_id
1 'polypeptide(L)'
;MNANLEHGISAGISRIDNYFFMKIKINGTLTHGDYNIMVPMLREAIEGIENPNVKILIDATNFDGWELRAAWDDFKFGIEFRDVFSKIAFVGTKAWEEYGVKIGGWFLSGEIKFFKSIFEAYLWLNEEEATLKTPVEKDLISRRNEIREDLDSLFKSNLKRTDWNVPEADDQKASETIVAIIEERLSEIKKDVKDGKYKGY
;
A
#
# COMPACT_ATOMS: atom_id res chain seq x y z
N MET A 1 -1.85 0.62 27.72
CA MET A 1 -1.41 -0.53 26.88
C MET A 1 -2.66 -1.14 26.28
N ASN A 2 -2.92 -0.91 24.99
CA ASN A 2 -3.97 -1.63 24.29
C ASN A 2 -3.37 -2.95 23.84
N ALA A 3 -3.67 -4.04 24.56
CA ALA A 3 -3.38 -5.36 24.04
C ALA A 3 -4.27 -5.56 22.81
N ASN A 4 -3.67 -5.70 21.63
CA ASN A 4 -4.40 -6.21 20.46
C ASN A 4 -4.93 -7.60 20.85
N LEU A 5 -6.25 -7.73 20.95
CA LEU A 5 -6.92 -8.98 21.30
C LEU A 5 -6.87 -10.01 20.15
N GLU A 6 -6.48 -9.56 18.96
CA GLU A 6 -6.42 -10.36 17.74
C GLU A 6 -5.04 -10.22 17.09
N HIS A 7 -4.39 -11.35 16.85
CA HIS A 7 -3.27 -11.49 15.90
C HIS A 7 -3.66 -12.54 14.86
N GLY A 8 -3.10 -12.45 13.66
CA GLY A 8 -3.32 -13.46 12.62
C GLY A 8 -3.41 -12.89 11.22
N ILE A 9 -3.90 -13.74 10.31
CA ILE A 9 -3.97 -13.47 8.88
C ILE A 9 -5.42 -13.56 8.44
N SER A 10 -5.87 -12.57 7.66
CA SER A 10 -7.12 -12.64 6.92
C SER A 10 -6.83 -12.62 5.42
N ALA A 11 -7.51 -13.46 4.67
CA ALA A 11 -7.37 -13.57 3.22
C ALA A 11 -8.75 -13.57 2.56
N GLY A 12 -8.87 -12.89 1.42
CA GLY A 12 -10.10 -12.88 0.64
C GLY A 12 -9.88 -12.41 -0.78
N ILE A 13 -10.79 -12.79 -1.66
CA ILE A 13 -10.83 -12.29 -3.04
C ILE A 13 -11.51 -10.92 -3.03
N SER A 14 -10.86 -9.93 -3.60
CA SER A 14 -11.33 -8.56 -3.75
C SER A 14 -11.38 -8.19 -5.23
N ARG A 15 -12.14 -7.15 -5.56
CA ARG A 15 -12.28 -6.64 -6.92
C ARG A 15 -12.16 -5.12 -6.92
N ILE A 16 -11.42 -4.57 -7.89
CA ILE A 16 -11.44 -3.16 -8.26
C ILE A 16 -11.80 -3.10 -9.73
N ASP A 17 -12.84 -2.34 -10.07
CA ASP A 17 -13.39 -2.22 -11.43
C ASP A 17 -13.69 -3.57 -12.08
N ASN A 18 -12.86 -4.06 -13.01
CA ASN A 18 -13.04 -5.35 -13.68
C ASN A 18 -12.00 -6.40 -13.30
N TYR A 19 -11.12 -6.09 -12.35
CA TYR A 19 -9.98 -6.93 -12.00
C TYR A 19 -10.13 -7.53 -10.59
N PHE A 20 -9.96 -8.85 -10.48
CA PHE A 20 -9.97 -9.59 -9.22
C PHE A 20 -8.55 -9.77 -8.70
N PHE A 21 -8.35 -9.58 -7.39
CA PHE A 21 -7.07 -9.83 -6.73
C PHE A 21 -7.30 -10.45 -5.36
N MET A 22 -6.29 -11.13 -4.85
CA MET A 22 -6.30 -11.61 -3.49
C MET A 22 -5.80 -10.51 -2.56
N LYS A 23 -6.54 -10.24 -1.49
CA LYS A 23 -6.11 -9.36 -0.40
C LYS A 23 -5.78 -10.21 0.81
N ILE A 24 -4.57 -10.05 1.32
CA ILE A 24 -4.11 -10.63 2.58
C ILE A 24 -3.87 -9.47 3.54
N LYS A 25 -4.45 -9.51 4.73
CA LYS A 25 -4.17 -8.53 5.80
C LYS A 25 -3.60 -9.24 7.02
N ILE A 26 -2.50 -8.70 7.52
CA ILE A 26 -1.76 -9.20 8.66
C ILE A 26 -1.97 -8.25 9.85
N ASN A 27 -2.20 -8.81 11.02
CA ASN A 27 -2.32 -8.07 12.27
C ASN A 27 -1.49 -8.74 13.36
N GLY A 28 -0.68 -7.96 14.07
CA GLY A 28 0.13 -8.43 15.19
C GLY A 28 1.35 -9.27 14.77
N THR A 29 1.73 -10.19 15.66
CA THR A 29 2.86 -11.11 15.47
C THR A 29 2.37 -12.44 14.90
N LEU A 30 2.95 -12.87 13.78
CA LEU A 30 2.61 -14.16 13.16
C LEU A 30 3.30 -15.34 13.86
N THR A 31 2.51 -16.36 14.17
CA THR A 31 2.93 -17.62 14.80
C THR A 31 2.88 -18.77 13.79
N HIS A 32 3.51 -19.90 14.12
CA HIS A 32 3.41 -21.12 13.29
C HIS A 32 1.97 -21.62 13.11
N GLY A 33 1.11 -21.43 14.13
CA GLY A 33 -0.30 -21.79 14.06
C GLY A 33 -1.05 -21.02 12.97
N ASP A 34 -0.71 -19.75 12.76
CA ASP A 34 -1.31 -18.91 11.73
C ASP A 34 -1.00 -19.43 10.32
N TYR A 35 0.24 -19.89 10.09
CA TYR A 35 0.65 -20.47 8.81
C TYR A 35 -0.02 -21.81 8.52
N ASN A 36 -0.12 -22.70 9.52
CA ASN A 36 -0.75 -24.01 9.37
C ASN A 36 -2.22 -23.94 8.93
N ILE A 37 -2.90 -22.83 9.24
CA ILE A 37 -4.29 -22.60 8.84
C ILE A 37 -4.34 -21.87 7.49
N MET A 38 -3.52 -20.84 7.31
CA MET A 38 -3.57 -19.97 6.14
C MET A 38 -3.14 -20.68 4.85
N VAL A 39 -2.09 -21.50 4.90
CA VAL A 39 -1.52 -22.16 3.71
C VAL A 39 -2.53 -23.09 3.02
N PRO A 40 -3.21 -24.03 3.72
CA PRO A 40 -4.26 -24.85 3.12
C PRO A 40 -5.42 -24.03 2.56
N MET A 41 -5.86 -22.99 3.28
CA MET A 41 -6.97 -22.13 2.81
C MET A 41 -6.64 -21.41 1.51
N LEU A 42 -5.42 -20.88 1.39
CA LEU A 42 -4.98 -20.23 0.16
C LEU A 42 -4.83 -21.22 -0.99
N ARG A 43 -4.38 -22.45 -0.71
CA ARG A 43 -4.31 -23.53 -1.69
C ARG A 43 -5.67 -23.86 -2.26
N GLU A 44 -6.66 -24.11 -1.40
CA GLU A 44 -8.03 -24.41 -1.83
C GLU A 44 -8.63 -23.26 -2.67
N ALA A 45 -8.32 -22.01 -2.32
CA ALA A 45 -8.83 -20.84 -3.04
C ALA A 45 -8.28 -20.70 -4.47
N ILE A 46 -7.12 -21.29 -4.78
CA ILE A 46 -6.43 -21.14 -6.09
C ILE A 46 -6.39 -22.40 -6.94
N GLU A 47 -6.56 -23.60 -6.35
CA GLU A 47 -6.55 -24.88 -7.08
C GLU A 47 -7.62 -24.98 -8.17
N GLY A 48 -8.72 -24.24 -8.06
CA GLY A 48 -9.81 -24.22 -9.06
C GLY A 48 -9.63 -23.26 -10.23
N ILE A 49 -8.53 -22.51 -10.30
CA ILE A 49 -8.31 -21.45 -11.31
C ILE A 49 -7.46 -22.01 -12.46
N GLU A 50 -8.03 -22.15 -13.66
CA GLU A 50 -7.26 -22.50 -14.87
C GLU A 50 -6.34 -21.33 -15.27
N ASN A 51 -5.04 -21.57 -15.39
CA ASN A 51 -3.99 -20.57 -15.67
C ASN A 51 -4.03 -19.36 -14.71
N PRO A 52 -3.73 -19.57 -13.42
CA PRO A 52 -3.82 -18.51 -12.43
C PRO A 52 -2.80 -17.40 -12.71
N ASN A 53 -3.30 -16.21 -13.01
CA ASN A 53 -2.55 -14.96 -13.10
C ASN A 53 -3.02 -14.05 -11.95
N VAL A 54 -2.81 -14.51 -10.72
CA VAL A 54 -3.40 -13.90 -9.53
C VAL A 54 -2.48 -12.81 -9.00
N LYS A 55 -2.93 -11.55 -8.97
CA LYS A 55 -2.22 -10.51 -8.23
C LYS A 55 -2.66 -10.48 -6.77
N ILE A 56 -1.73 -10.12 -5.89
CA ILE A 56 -1.92 -10.10 -4.43
C ILE A 56 -1.63 -8.70 -3.88
N LEU A 57 -2.48 -8.23 -2.97
CA LEU A 57 -2.20 -7.13 -2.05
C LEU A 57 -1.97 -7.69 -0.65
N ILE A 58 -0.79 -7.47 -0.07
CA ILE A 58 -0.48 -7.79 1.32
C ILE A 58 -0.50 -6.50 2.13
N ASP A 59 -1.47 -6.35 3.02
CA ASP A 59 -1.61 -5.26 3.98
C ASP A 59 -0.99 -5.68 5.32
N ALA A 60 0.27 -5.27 5.52
CA ALA A 60 1.07 -5.49 6.71
C ALA A 60 1.27 -4.19 7.50
N THR A 61 0.31 -3.25 7.41
CA THR A 61 0.36 -1.97 8.13
C THR A 61 0.33 -2.13 9.65
N ASN A 62 -0.29 -3.22 10.13
CA ASN A 62 -0.38 -3.61 11.54
C ASN A 62 0.49 -4.84 11.87
N PHE A 63 1.54 -5.11 11.08
CA PHE A 63 2.42 -6.25 11.29
C PHE A 63 3.55 -5.90 12.25
N ASP A 64 3.65 -6.66 13.35
CA ASP A 64 4.60 -6.41 14.43
C ASP A 64 5.85 -7.33 14.36
N GLY A 65 5.79 -8.44 13.61
CA GLY A 65 6.91 -9.38 13.44
C GLY A 65 6.45 -10.84 13.39
N TRP A 66 7.38 -11.81 13.32
CA TRP A 66 7.06 -13.23 13.37
C TRP A 66 7.95 -13.99 14.35
N GLU A 67 7.50 -15.15 14.80
CA GLU A 67 8.33 -16.04 15.63
C GLU A 67 9.41 -16.74 14.79
N LEU A 68 10.68 -16.37 15.03
CA LEU A 68 11.84 -16.65 14.17
C LEU A 68 12.20 -18.14 13.96
N ARG A 69 11.56 -19.08 14.65
CA ARG A 69 11.94 -20.52 14.64
C ARG A 69 11.09 -21.40 13.73
N ALA A 70 9.94 -20.92 13.26
CA ALA A 70 9.03 -21.65 12.36
C ALA A 70 8.99 -21.08 10.93
N ALA A 71 9.50 -19.86 10.72
CA ALA A 71 9.43 -19.15 9.44
C ALA A 71 10.14 -19.83 8.25
N TRP A 72 10.99 -20.85 8.49
CA TRP A 72 11.73 -21.56 7.45
C TRP A 72 11.04 -22.81 6.90
N ASP A 73 10.16 -23.48 7.65
CA ASP A 73 9.46 -24.69 7.17
C ASP A 73 8.17 -24.35 6.39
N ASP A 74 7.54 -23.22 6.71
CA ASP A 74 6.34 -22.68 6.04
C ASP A 74 6.70 -21.81 4.80
N PHE A 75 8.00 -21.56 4.59
CA PHE A 75 8.58 -20.93 3.39
C PHE A 75 8.22 -21.66 2.07
N LYS A 76 7.72 -22.90 2.16
CA LYS A 76 7.19 -23.70 1.05
C LYS A 76 6.01 -23.04 0.33
N PHE A 77 5.25 -22.17 1.01
CA PHE A 77 4.11 -21.45 0.41
C PHE A 77 4.50 -20.60 -0.81
N GLY A 78 5.58 -19.82 -0.71
CA GLY A 78 6.02 -18.96 -1.81
C GLY A 78 6.61 -19.73 -3.00
N ILE A 79 7.17 -20.91 -2.75
CA ILE A 79 7.73 -21.80 -3.77
C ILE A 79 6.63 -22.60 -4.47
N GLU A 80 5.63 -23.07 -3.73
CA GLU A 80 4.53 -23.91 -4.23
C GLU A 80 3.59 -23.13 -5.15
N PHE A 81 3.38 -21.84 -4.89
CA PHE A 81 2.49 -20.99 -5.67
C PHE A 81 3.21 -19.96 -6.54
N ARG A 82 4.52 -20.13 -6.74
CA ARG A 82 5.32 -19.19 -7.54
C ARG A 82 4.74 -18.98 -8.94
N ASP A 83 4.25 -20.05 -9.56
CA ASP A 83 3.76 -20.04 -10.95
C ASP A 83 2.28 -19.55 -11.04
N VAL A 84 1.68 -19.17 -9.90
CA VAL A 84 0.29 -18.69 -9.75
C VAL A 84 0.21 -17.17 -9.64
N PHE A 85 1.28 -16.53 -9.15
CA PHE A 85 1.27 -15.10 -8.81
C PHE A 85 2.09 -14.25 -9.77
N SER A 86 1.45 -13.24 -10.37
CA SER A 86 2.09 -12.33 -11.33
C SER A 86 2.56 -11.02 -10.72
N LYS A 87 1.79 -10.45 -9.78
CA LYS A 87 2.16 -9.22 -9.06
C LYS A 87 1.81 -9.30 -7.59
N ILE A 88 2.74 -8.89 -6.74
CA ILE A 88 2.56 -8.82 -5.29
C ILE A 88 2.87 -7.41 -4.81
N ALA A 89 1.87 -6.72 -4.28
CA ALA A 89 2.07 -5.42 -3.66
C ALA A 89 2.07 -5.56 -2.15
N PHE A 90 3.18 -5.22 -1.51
CA PHE A 90 3.35 -5.31 -0.07
C PHE A 90 3.25 -3.93 0.56
N VAL A 91 2.32 -3.74 1.49
CA VAL A 91 2.05 -2.47 2.15
C VAL A 91 2.46 -2.56 3.61
N GLY A 92 3.36 -1.69 4.06
CA GLY A 92 3.81 -1.70 5.45
C GLY A 92 4.62 -0.47 5.83
N THR A 93 5.04 -0.39 7.09
CA THR A 93 5.70 0.80 7.64
C THR A 93 7.16 0.57 8.05
N LYS A 94 7.52 -0.63 8.51
CA LYS A 94 8.89 -0.98 8.99
C LYS A 94 9.38 -2.37 8.59
N ALA A 95 8.47 -3.32 8.47
CA ALA A 95 8.79 -4.73 8.27
C ALA A 95 9.21 -5.14 6.84
N TRP A 96 9.66 -4.21 5.99
CA TRP A 96 10.18 -4.56 4.66
C TRP A 96 11.70 -4.42 4.58
N GLU A 97 12.30 -3.44 5.26
CA GLU A 97 13.75 -3.22 5.21
C GLU A 97 14.53 -4.37 5.87
N GLU A 98 13.99 -4.99 6.93
CA GLU A 98 14.61 -6.10 7.65
C GLU A 98 14.39 -7.47 6.97
N TYR A 99 13.32 -7.59 6.16
CA TYR A 99 12.83 -8.87 5.65
C TYR A 99 12.89 -9.00 4.12
N GLY A 100 12.97 -7.88 3.39
CA GLY A 100 13.00 -7.82 1.93
C GLY A 100 14.24 -8.45 1.30
N VAL A 101 15.38 -8.48 2.02
CA VAL A 101 16.60 -9.17 1.57
C VAL A 101 16.43 -10.69 1.55
N LYS A 102 15.61 -11.24 2.45
CA LYS A 102 15.33 -12.69 2.50
C LYS A 102 14.29 -13.04 1.44
N ILE A 103 13.18 -12.30 1.39
CA ILE A 103 12.07 -12.56 0.45
C ILE A 103 12.50 -12.30 -1.01
N GLY A 104 13.32 -11.30 -1.30
CA GLY A 104 13.64 -10.88 -2.68
C GLY A 104 14.37 -11.90 -3.57
N GLY A 105 15.04 -12.91 -3.01
CA GLY A 105 15.78 -13.91 -3.80
C GLY A 105 14.95 -15.05 -4.40
N TRP A 106 13.68 -15.20 -3.99
CA TRP A 106 12.97 -16.48 -4.09
C TRP A 106 11.71 -16.48 -4.96
N PHE A 107 11.26 -15.32 -5.47
CA PHE A 107 9.98 -15.15 -6.19
C PHE A 107 10.15 -14.80 -7.67
N LEU A 108 11.09 -15.47 -8.36
CA LEU A 108 11.52 -15.16 -9.74
C LEU A 108 10.45 -15.29 -10.84
N SER A 109 9.17 -15.48 -10.51
CA SER A 109 8.04 -15.63 -11.47
C SER A 109 6.98 -14.51 -11.38
N GLY A 110 7.17 -13.48 -10.55
CA GLY A 110 6.27 -12.31 -10.49
C GLY A 110 6.96 -11.02 -10.05
N GLU A 111 6.35 -9.87 -10.34
CA GLU A 111 6.84 -8.58 -9.86
C GLU A 111 6.42 -8.38 -8.40
N ILE A 112 7.32 -7.91 -7.54
CA ILE A 112 6.99 -7.49 -6.17
C ILE A 112 7.38 -6.04 -5.97
N LYS A 113 6.50 -5.27 -5.34
CA LYS A 113 6.82 -3.89 -4.98
C LYS A 113 6.29 -3.56 -3.59
N PHE A 114 7.12 -2.85 -2.84
CA PHE A 114 6.78 -2.34 -1.53
C PHE A 114 6.19 -0.94 -1.63
N PHE A 115 5.20 -0.68 -0.79
CA PHE A 115 4.52 0.60 -0.70
C PHE A 115 4.34 0.99 0.77
N LYS A 116 4.55 2.27 1.07
CA LYS A 116 4.10 2.87 2.34
C LYS A 116 2.61 3.21 2.30
N SER A 117 2.05 3.32 1.11
CA SER A 117 0.67 3.70 0.86
C SER A 117 -0.12 2.54 0.25
N ILE A 118 -1.18 2.10 0.94
CA ILE A 118 -2.09 1.08 0.41
C ILE A 118 -2.71 1.49 -0.93
N PHE A 119 -2.90 2.80 -1.12
CA PHE A 119 -3.44 3.34 -2.35
C PHE A 119 -2.48 3.18 -3.54
N GLU A 120 -1.18 3.45 -3.35
CA GLU A 120 -0.18 3.27 -4.42
C GLU A 120 -0.03 1.80 -4.80
N ALA A 121 -0.12 0.91 -3.82
CA ALA A 121 -0.14 -0.53 -4.05
C ALA A 121 -1.32 -0.95 -4.93
N TYR A 122 -2.53 -0.45 -4.66
CA TYR A 122 -3.69 -0.70 -5.52
C TYR A 122 -3.49 -0.19 -6.95
N LEU A 123 -2.91 1.00 -7.13
CA LEU A 123 -2.66 1.53 -8.46
C LEU A 123 -1.70 0.64 -9.25
N TRP A 124 -0.62 0.20 -8.62
CA TRP A 124 0.40 -0.60 -9.26
C TRP A 124 -0.09 -2.02 -9.60
N LEU A 125 -0.89 -2.66 -8.74
CA LEU A 125 -1.56 -3.92 -9.09
C LEU A 125 -2.47 -3.77 -10.31
N ASN A 126 -3.01 -2.56 -10.53
CA ASN A 126 -3.84 -2.23 -11.67
C ASN A 126 -3.07 -1.68 -12.89
N GLU A 127 -1.73 -1.71 -12.90
CA GLU A 127 -0.93 -1.17 -14.02
C GLU A 127 -0.89 -2.09 -15.25
N GLU A 128 -1.06 -3.41 -15.12
CA GLU A 128 -1.09 -4.30 -16.31
C GLU A 128 -2.35 -4.11 -17.17
N GLU A 129 -3.47 -3.73 -16.55
CA GLU A 129 -4.67 -3.26 -17.26
C GLU A 129 -4.54 -1.80 -17.74
N ALA A 130 -3.41 -1.11 -17.46
CA ALA A 130 -3.14 0.19 -18.08
C ALA A 130 -2.88 0.11 -19.58
N THR A 131 -2.81 -1.09 -20.16
CA THR A 131 -2.92 -1.29 -21.61
C THR A 131 -4.34 -1.03 -22.13
N LEU A 132 -5.37 -1.07 -21.26
CA LEU A 132 -6.79 -0.79 -21.56
C LEU A 132 -7.26 0.60 -21.09
N LYS A 133 -6.44 1.36 -20.36
CA LYS A 133 -6.80 2.72 -19.90
C LYS A 133 -6.82 3.70 -21.07
N THR A 134 -7.91 4.45 -21.17
CA THR A 134 -8.06 5.54 -22.15
C THR A 134 -6.94 6.59 -21.94
N PRO A 135 -6.57 7.37 -22.97
CA PRO A 135 -5.61 8.46 -22.82
C PRO A 135 -5.94 9.43 -21.67
N VAL A 136 -7.24 9.63 -21.40
CA VAL A 136 -7.75 10.46 -20.30
C VAL A 136 -7.42 9.86 -18.93
N GLU A 137 -7.60 8.56 -18.75
CA GLU A 137 -7.30 7.90 -17.47
C GLU A 137 -5.80 7.83 -17.18
N LYS A 138 -4.98 7.67 -18.22
CA LYS A 138 -3.51 7.76 -18.09
C LYS A 138 -3.06 9.15 -17.68
N ASP A 139 -3.61 10.19 -18.32
CA ASP A 139 -3.36 11.59 -17.97
C ASP A 139 -3.74 11.90 -16.52
N LEU A 140 -4.92 11.46 -16.06
CA LEU A 140 -5.36 11.66 -14.67
C LEU A 140 -4.47 10.94 -13.65
N ILE A 141 -3.93 9.77 -13.99
CA ILE A 141 -2.99 9.04 -13.13
C ILE A 141 -1.64 9.79 -13.04
N SER A 142 -1.13 10.32 -14.16
CA SER A 142 0.10 11.13 -14.17
C SER A 142 -0.05 12.36 -13.29
N ARG A 143 -1.13 13.14 -13.51
CA ARG A 143 -1.44 14.35 -12.73
C ARG A 143 -1.54 14.07 -11.24
N ARG A 144 -2.02 12.88 -10.84
CA ARG A 144 -2.11 12.52 -9.42
C ARG A 144 -0.73 12.42 -8.77
N ASN A 145 0.25 11.83 -9.45
CA ASN A 145 1.60 11.68 -8.90
C ASN A 145 2.29 13.05 -8.83
N GLU A 146 2.15 13.86 -9.87
CA GLU A 146 2.65 15.25 -9.90
C GLU A 146 2.06 16.09 -8.75
N ILE A 147 0.73 16.03 -8.55
CA ILE A 147 0.06 16.76 -7.45
C ILE A 147 0.61 16.36 -6.08
N ARG A 148 0.98 15.09 -5.87
CA ARG A 148 1.54 14.64 -4.59
C ARG A 148 2.93 15.19 -4.34
N GLU A 149 3.79 15.13 -5.35
CA GLU A 149 5.14 15.68 -5.29
C GLU A 149 5.10 17.20 -5.08
N ASP A 150 4.19 17.89 -5.77
CA ASP A 150 3.98 19.33 -5.61
C ASP A 150 3.49 19.69 -4.20
N LEU A 151 2.58 18.91 -3.62
CA LEU A 151 2.09 19.14 -2.25
C LEU A 151 3.18 18.89 -1.20
N ASP A 152 4.00 17.85 -1.36
CA ASP A 152 5.14 17.59 -0.48
C ASP A 152 6.19 18.71 -0.56
N SER A 153 6.47 19.18 -1.78
CA SER A 153 7.35 20.32 -2.03
C SER A 153 6.80 21.62 -1.42
N LEU A 154 5.51 21.90 -1.60
CA LEU A 154 4.82 23.04 -1.01
C LEU A 154 4.90 23.01 0.51
N PHE A 155 4.62 21.86 1.13
CA PHE A 155 4.73 21.70 2.58
C PHE A 155 6.15 21.95 3.08
N LYS A 156 7.16 21.28 2.48
CA LYS A 156 8.56 21.39 2.88
C LYS A 156 9.15 22.78 2.68
N SER A 157 8.73 23.49 1.63
CA SER A 157 9.17 24.87 1.37
C SER A 157 8.64 25.85 2.42
N ASN A 158 7.45 25.61 2.96
CA ASN A 158 6.83 26.45 4.00
C ASN A 158 7.24 26.06 5.43
N LEU A 159 7.87 24.89 5.62
CA LEU A 159 8.50 24.51 6.89
C LEU A 159 9.81 25.27 7.15
N LYS A 160 10.42 25.89 6.12
CA LYS A 160 11.71 26.58 6.25
C LYS A 160 11.55 27.92 6.98
N ARG A 161 12.42 28.19 7.98
CA ARG A 161 12.49 29.49 8.67
C ARG A 161 12.77 30.61 7.67
N THR A 162 11.85 31.57 7.58
CA THR A 162 12.01 32.79 6.79
C THR A 162 12.51 33.98 7.63
N ASP A 163 12.47 33.88 8.96
CA ASP A 163 12.90 34.95 9.87
C ASP A 163 13.72 34.42 11.05
N TRP A 164 14.97 34.88 11.16
CA TRP A 164 15.91 34.49 12.21
C TRP A 164 15.54 35.08 13.59
N ASN A 165 14.66 36.09 13.62
CA ASN A 165 14.27 36.80 14.84
C ASN A 165 13.03 36.23 15.53
N VAL A 166 12.47 35.13 15.02
CA VAL A 166 11.30 34.44 15.58
C VAL A 166 11.78 33.25 16.43
N PRO A 167 11.37 33.13 17.71
CA PRO A 167 11.66 31.97 18.54
C PRO A 167 11.21 30.68 17.86
N GLU A 168 11.98 29.60 18.02
CA GLU A 168 11.60 28.29 17.48
C GLU A 168 10.25 27.89 18.08
N ALA A 169 9.22 27.85 17.22
CA ALA A 169 8.00 27.13 17.54
C ALA A 169 8.35 25.65 17.62
N ASP A 170 7.66 24.89 18.47
CA ASP A 170 7.68 23.43 18.43
C ASP A 170 7.48 22.97 16.97
N ASP A 171 8.48 22.29 16.40
CA ASP A 171 8.51 21.85 15.00
C ASP A 171 7.25 21.06 14.62
N GLN A 172 6.66 20.35 15.60
CA GLN A 172 5.40 19.64 15.45
C GLN A 172 4.21 20.60 15.30
N LYS A 173 4.15 21.65 16.13
CA LYS A 173 3.08 22.65 16.06
C LYS A 173 3.14 23.47 14.78
N ALA A 174 4.34 23.80 14.31
CA ALA A 174 4.55 24.51 13.06
C ALA A 174 4.08 23.67 11.85
N SER A 175 4.46 22.39 11.80
CA SER A 175 4.02 21.47 10.75
C SER A 175 2.50 21.25 10.75
N GLU A 176 1.89 21.04 11.92
CA GLU A 176 0.42 20.92 12.05
C GLU A 176 -0.31 22.19 11.59
N THR A 177 0.23 23.37 11.90
CA THR A 177 -0.35 24.65 11.46
C THR A 177 -0.29 24.80 9.94
N ILE A 178 0.83 24.42 9.30
CA ILE A 178 0.97 24.48 7.84
C ILE A 178 -0.02 23.51 7.16
N VAL A 179 -0.19 22.30 7.69
CA VAL A 179 -1.18 21.35 7.17
C VAL A 179 -2.59 21.92 7.27
N ALA A 180 -2.96 22.51 8.40
CA ALA A 180 -4.29 23.12 8.58
C ALA A 180 -4.57 24.24 7.56
N ILE A 181 -3.57 25.07 7.24
CA ILE A 181 -3.68 26.12 6.20
C ILE A 181 -3.92 25.50 4.82
N ILE A 182 -3.20 24.43 4.48
CA ILE A 182 -3.39 23.70 3.22
C ILE A 182 -4.80 23.10 3.14
N GLU A 183 -5.27 22.48 4.23
CA GLU A 183 -6.62 21.88 4.30
C GLU A 183 -7.75 22.91 4.16
N GLU A 184 -7.60 24.08 4.77
CA GLU A 184 -8.54 25.20 4.63
C GLU A 184 -8.66 25.60 3.14
N ARG A 185 -7.51 25.81 2.47
CA ARG A 185 -7.50 26.18 1.06
C ARG A 185 -8.06 25.07 0.16
N LEU A 186 -7.76 23.81 0.43
CA LEU A 186 -8.33 22.68 -0.31
C LEU A 186 -9.86 22.62 -0.16
N SER A 187 -10.38 22.98 1.00
CA SER A 187 -11.83 23.04 1.26
C SER A 187 -12.51 24.12 0.42
N GLU A 188 -11.87 25.28 0.26
CA GLU A 188 -12.36 26.34 -0.62
C GLU A 188 -12.32 25.93 -2.11
N ILE A 189 -11.23 25.31 -2.56
CA ILE A 189 -11.12 24.81 -3.94
C ILE A 189 -12.23 23.77 -4.21
N LYS A 190 -12.48 22.87 -3.26
CA LYS A 190 -13.57 21.88 -3.36
C LYS A 190 -14.93 22.55 -3.51
N LYS A 191 -15.16 23.67 -2.81
CA LYS A 191 -16.38 24.47 -2.96
C LYS A 191 -16.46 25.11 -4.35
N ASP A 192 -15.40 25.77 -4.81
CA ASP A 192 -15.30 26.37 -6.14
C ASP A 192 -15.60 25.34 -7.26
N VAL A 193 -15.10 24.11 -7.13
CA VAL A 193 -15.38 23.00 -8.06
C VAL A 193 -16.86 22.63 -8.06
N LYS A 194 -17.47 22.46 -6.88
CA LYS A 194 -18.90 22.15 -6.75
C LYS A 194 -19.79 23.23 -7.33
N ASP A 195 -19.40 24.48 -7.16
CA ASP A 195 -20.11 25.65 -7.66
C ASP A 195 -19.92 25.83 -9.18
N GLY A 196 -19.14 24.96 -9.82
CA GLY A 196 -18.94 24.94 -11.27
C GLY A 196 -18.03 26.04 -11.79
N LYS A 197 -17.23 26.67 -10.92
CA LYS A 197 -16.32 27.78 -11.26
C LYS A 197 -15.28 27.42 -12.32
N TYR A 198 -15.01 26.12 -12.49
CA TYR A 198 -14.05 25.58 -13.46
C TYR A 198 -14.72 24.90 -14.67
N LYS A 199 -16.04 25.03 -14.86
CA LYS A 199 -16.69 24.53 -16.08
C LYS A 199 -16.18 25.31 -17.29
N GLY A 200 -15.48 24.64 -18.20
CA GLY A 200 -14.94 25.24 -19.43
C GLY A 200 -13.44 25.57 -19.41
N TYR A 201 -12.73 25.18 -18.34
CA TYR A 201 -11.28 24.98 -18.34
C TYR A 201 -10.92 23.55 -18.73
#